data_AF-A0AAD7FJ85-F1
#
_entry.id   AF-A0AAD7FJ85-F1
#
_cell.length_a   1.000
_cell.length_b   1.000
_cell.length_c   1.000
_cell.angle_alpha   90.00
_cell.angle_beta   90.00
_cell.angle_gamma   90.00
#
_symmetry.space_group_name_H-M   'P 1'
#
loop_
_entity.id
_entity.type
_entity.pdbx_description
1 polymer ?
#
loop_
_entity_poly.entity_id
_entity_poly.type
_entity_poly.pdbx_seq_one_letter_code
_entity_poly.pdbx_strand_id
1 'polypeptide(L)'
;MHQQMNISPSFTDIRTYLRDEFGRISRDHKMMVSVTAPWPSQQVLEHLIERSSGYFIYAATVIKFLDDPDFRPTDGVSIIMGMATPKHGSPYAALDQLYTQILEQVPDSSQLLLILAVLNAGYRLPMSQIEQLLGLESGDVSLTLRRAHSVIDVPSNPAAKTKLRPHHASFLNFLKDKARSGAFFTGPGSIHHQHLAGHILDALSYTYEDQYLNAVGHVAWEFTLTDIIQFLPTEDLVARLQLVNPDFILRYRNAESSAEAVLKWLKATQPAPPKDLIQVWEAYHFMAVCDSAWHPAAEKTRTASIDALLDIKQVLAWTSPGLRELLHVYVLLYNSVRGPTPSLYGIRHILDYSWDDLRRIICPLHETVGQESEALELLFLSACHPTRIQQLHPAATPQHLAQRGMRTMINLTTNRLPPNFW
;
A
#
# COMPACT_ATOMS: atom_id res chain seq x y z
N MET A 1 -26.80 -43.77 -20.82
CA MET A 1 -27.27 -42.73 -21.77
C MET A 1 -26.11 -41.81 -22.06
N HIS A 2 -25.55 -41.91 -23.27
CA HIS A 2 -24.52 -41.00 -23.75
C HIS A 2 -25.14 -39.61 -23.95
N GLN A 3 -24.83 -38.68 -23.04
CA GLN A 3 -25.05 -37.26 -23.30
C GLN A 3 -24.04 -36.86 -24.37
N GLN A 4 -24.52 -36.65 -25.61
CA GLN A 4 -23.76 -35.96 -26.63
C GLN A 4 -23.35 -34.61 -26.05
N MET A 5 -22.05 -34.45 -25.77
CA MET A 5 -21.45 -33.16 -25.48
C MET A 5 -21.81 -32.22 -26.63
N ASN A 6 -22.68 -31.26 -26.36
CA ASN A 6 -22.92 -30.15 -27.25
C ASN A 6 -21.60 -29.34 -27.24
N ILE A 7 -20.72 -29.60 -28.22
CA ILE A 7 -19.35 -29.07 -28.23
C ILE A 7 -19.44 -27.56 -28.48
N SER A 8 -19.53 -26.78 -27.41
CA SER A 8 -19.44 -25.32 -27.52
C SER A 8 -18.07 -24.93 -28.08
N PRO A 9 -17.96 -23.79 -28.77
CA PRO A 9 -16.67 -23.31 -29.33
C PRO A 9 -15.52 -23.35 -28.32
N SER A 10 -15.81 -23.04 -27.05
CA SER A 10 -14.85 -23.10 -25.94
C SER A 10 -14.20 -24.48 -25.73
N PHE A 11 -14.94 -25.59 -25.85
CA PHE A 11 -14.36 -26.94 -25.71
C PHE A 11 -13.45 -27.29 -26.90
N THR A 12 -13.78 -26.79 -28.10
CA THR A 12 -12.96 -26.99 -29.30
C THR A 12 -11.65 -26.23 -29.20
N ASP A 13 -11.70 -24.97 -28.72
CA ASP A 13 -10.52 -24.15 -28.50
C ASP A 13 -9.61 -24.74 -27.42
N ILE A 14 -10.19 -25.19 -26.30
CA ILE A 14 -9.45 -25.85 -25.21
C ILE A 14 -8.79 -27.14 -25.69
N ARG A 15 -9.50 -27.96 -26.47
CA ARG A 15 -8.94 -29.20 -27.04
C ARG A 15 -7.73 -28.91 -27.93
N THR A 16 -7.86 -27.92 -28.82
CA THR A 16 -6.79 -27.53 -29.74
C THR A 16 -5.59 -27.03 -28.96
N TYR A 17 -5.81 -26.11 -28.02
CA TYR A 17 -4.78 -25.58 -27.13
C TYR A 17 -4.05 -26.67 -26.34
N LEU A 18 -4.78 -27.55 -25.65
CA LEU A 18 -4.18 -28.62 -24.84
C LEU A 18 -3.36 -29.57 -25.72
N ARG A 19 -3.87 -29.98 -26.88
CA ARG A 19 -3.14 -30.88 -27.79
C ARG A 19 -1.82 -30.26 -28.24
N ASP A 20 -1.84 -28.98 -28.62
CA ASP A 20 -0.67 -28.29 -29.12
C ASP A 20 0.37 -28.08 -28.00
N GLU A 21 -0.07 -27.68 -26.80
CA GLU A 21 0.79 -27.48 -25.63
C GLU A 21 1.36 -28.79 -25.06
N PHE A 22 0.57 -29.87 -25.02
CA PHE A 22 1.10 -31.18 -24.64
C PHE A 22 2.14 -31.68 -25.65
N GLY A 23 1.91 -31.44 -26.93
CA GLY A 23 2.88 -31.71 -27.98
C GLY A 23 4.17 -30.91 -27.78
N ARG A 24 4.07 -29.63 -27.36
CA ARG A 24 5.21 -28.79 -27.01
C ARG A 24 5.97 -29.32 -25.80
N ILE A 25 5.29 -29.57 -24.68
CA ILE A 25 5.91 -30.12 -23.46
C ILE A 25 6.60 -31.45 -23.74
N SER A 26 5.95 -32.35 -24.49
CA SER A 26 6.53 -33.65 -24.85
C SER A 26 7.82 -33.54 -25.68
N ARG A 27 8.00 -32.47 -26.47
CA ARG A 27 9.20 -32.25 -27.29
C ARG A 27 10.28 -31.50 -26.54
N ASP A 28 9.90 -30.45 -25.80
CA ASP A 28 10.83 -29.43 -25.34
C ASP A 28 11.24 -29.63 -23.87
N HIS A 29 10.42 -30.32 -23.07
CA HIS A 29 10.66 -30.46 -21.64
C HIS A 29 11.78 -31.47 -21.35
N LYS A 30 12.83 -31.04 -20.64
CA LYS A 30 14.05 -31.83 -20.38
C LYS A 30 13.81 -33.19 -19.71
N MET A 31 12.70 -33.35 -18.98
CA MET A 31 12.34 -34.60 -18.30
C MET A 31 11.44 -35.53 -19.15
N MET A 32 11.13 -35.17 -20.40
CA MET A 32 10.26 -35.95 -21.30
C MET A 32 11.03 -36.85 -22.28
N VAL A 33 12.37 -36.82 -22.27
CA VAL A 33 13.24 -37.55 -23.23
C VAL A 33 12.95 -39.05 -23.29
N SER A 34 12.55 -39.66 -22.17
CA SER A 34 12.26 -41.10 -22.08
C SER A 34 10.77 -41.45 -22.15
N VAL A 35 9.89 -40.47 -22.41
CA VAL A 35 8.43 -40.69 -22.43
C VAL A 35 7.97 -40.94 -23.86
N THR A 36 7.31 -42.08 -24.09
CA THR A 36 6.83 -42.47 -25.41
C THR A 36 5.63 -41.62 -25.84
N ALA A 37 5.68 -41.06 -27.06
CA ALA A 37 4.56 -40.36 -27.67
C ALA A 37 3.48 -41.33 -28.23
N PRO A 38 2.20 -40.93 -28.28
CA PRO A 38 1.66 -39.63 -27.87
C PRO A 38 1.57 -39.49 -26.35
N TRP A 39 1.92 -38.30 -25.85
CA TRP A 39 1.76 -37.93 -24.44
C TRP A 39 0.98 -36.62 -24.31
N PRO A 40 0.02 -36.53 -23.38
CA PRO A 40 -0.54 -37.62 -22.57
C PRO A 40 -1.43 -38.53 -23.43
N SER A 41 -2.02 -39.57 -22.83
CA SER A 41 -2.97 -40.42 -23.54
C SER A 41 -4.23 -39.63 -23.95
N GLN A 42 -4.91 -40.07 -25.02
CA GLN A 42 -6.15 -39.43 -25.46
C GLN A 42 -7.20 -39.37 -24.33
N GLN A 43 -7.28 -40.40 -23.49
CA GLN A 43 -8.21 -40.45 -22.37
C GLN A 43 -7.93 -39.37 -21.31
N VAL A 44 -6.66 -39.10 -21.03
CA VAL A 44 -6.26 -38.00 -20.14
C VAL A 44 -6.63 -36.66 -20.76
N LEU A 45 -6.38 -36.47 -22.06
CA LEU A 45 -6.74 -35.24 -22.78
C LEU A 45 -8.25 -34.97 -22.71
N GLU A 46 -9.10 -35.96 -23.01
CA GLU A 46 -10.56 -35.83 -22.90
C GLU A 46 -11.00 -35.47 -21.48
N HIS A 47 -10.42 -36.13 -20.47
CA HIS A 47 -10.77 -35.86 -19.08
C HIS A 47 -10.45 -34.42 -18.66
N LEU A 48 -9.31 -33.87 -19.09
CA LEU A 48 -8.94 -32.48 -18.81
C LEU A 48 -9.85 -31.48 -19.54
N ILE A 49 -10.26 -31.79 -20.77
CA ILE A 49 -11.22 -30.99 -21.53
C ILE A 49 -12.57 -30.95 -20.80
N GLU A 50 -13.08 -32.10 -20.36
CA GLU A 50 -14.33 -32.19 -19.60
C GLU A 50 -14.23 -31.43 -18.26
N ARG A 51 -13.16 -31.66 -17.48
CA ARG A 51 -12.94 -30.97 -16.19
C ARG A 51 -12.83 -29.46 -16.33
N SER A 52 -12.32 -28.95 -17.45
CA SER A 52 -12.24 -27.51 -17.69
C SER A 52 -13.61 -26.82 -17.65
N SER A 53 -14.71 -27.55 -17.89
CA SER A 53 -16.06 -27.00 -17.98
C SER A 53 -16.16 -25.80 -18.94
N GLY A 54 -15.30 -25.74 -19.96
CA GLY A 54 -15.22 -24.64 -20.92
C GLY A 54 -14.39 -23.42 -20.45
N TYR A 55 -13.78 -23.47 -19.25
CA TYR A 55 -12.93 -22.40 -18.74
C TYR A 55 -11.48 -22.56 -19.22
N PHE A 56 -11.06 -21.70 -20.15
CA PHE A 56 -9.70 -21.72 -20.68
C PHE A 56 -8.61 -21.54 -19.60
N ILE A 57 -8.91 -20.78 -18.54
CA ILE A 57 -7.98 -20.60 -17.42
C ILE A 57 -7.63 -21.93 -16.72
N TYR A 58 -8.54 -22.90 -16.69
CA TYR A 58 -8.25 -24.24 -16.16
C TYR A 58 -7.17 -24.91 -17.02
N ALA A 59 -7.37 -24.97 -18.34
CA ALA A 59 -6.43 -25.56 -19.28
C ALA A 59 -5.07 -24.87 -19.22
N ALA A 60 -5.04 -23.53 -19.23
CA ALA A 60 -3.80 -22.77 -19.13
C ALA A 60 -3.05 -23.02 -17.81
N THR A 61 -3.77 -23.11 -16.69
CA THR A 61 -3.16 -23.41 -15.38
C THR A 61 -2.60 -24.83 -15.34
N VAL A 62 -3.30 -25.82 -15.91
CA VAL A 62 -2.80 -27.20 -16.05
C VAL A 62 -1.52 -27.22 -16.87
N ILE A 63 -1.49 -26.60 -18.05
CA ILE A 63 -0.29 -26.56 -18.88
C ILE A 63 0.87 -25.92 -18.14
N LYS A 64 0.66 -24.77 -17.48
CA LYS A 64 1.73 -24.12 -16.70
C LYS A 64 2.24 -25.02 -15.58
N PHE A 65 1.36 -25.71 -14.86
CA PHE A 65 1.76 -26.64 -13.79
C PHE A 65 2.59 -27.82 -14.31
N LEU A 66 2.31 -28.30 -15.52
CA LEU A 66 3.03 -29.41 -16.14
C LEU A 66 4.33 -28.98 -16.82
N ASP A 67 4.48 -27.71 -17.16
CA ASP A 67 5.67 -27.13 -17.81
C ASP A 67 6.68 -26.55 -16.80
N ASP A 68 6.62 -27.02 -15.55
CA ASP A 68 7.59 -26.68 -14.50
C ASP A 68 8.96 -27.32 -14.79
N PRO A 69 10.02 -26.53 -15.01
CA PRO A 69 11.34 -27.07 -15.30
C PRO A 69 11.89 -28.00 -14.21
N ASP A 70 11.39 -27.92 -12.98
CA ASP A 70 11.87 -28.66 -11.82
C ASP A 70 10.88 -29.74 -11.36
N PHE A 71 9.96 -30.13 -12.24
CA PHE A 71 8.96 -31.15 -11.98
C PHE A 71 8.79 -32.06 -13.19
N ARG A 72 8.44 -33.33 -12.96
CA ARG A 72 8.18 -34.26 -14.07
C ARG A 72 6.74 -34.07 -14.56
N PRO A 73 6.52 -33.79 -15.85
CA PRO A 73 5.16 -33.61 -16.37
C PRO A 73 4.29 -34.86 -16.18
N THR A 74 4.89 -36.06 -16.24
CA THR A 74 4.19 -37.33 -15.97
C THR A 74 3.63 -37.39 -14.55
N ASP A 75 4.41 -36.97 -13.57
CA ASP A 75 4.00 -36.98 -12.16
C ASP A 75 2.90 -35.94 -11.93
N GLY A 76 3.00 -34.78 -12.60
CA GLY A 76 1.96 -33.76 -12.58
C GLY A 76 0.64 -34.21 -13.19
N VAL A 77 0.66 -34.96 -14.29
CA VAL A 77 -0.55 -35.58 -14.84
C VAL A 77 -1.15 -36.54 -13.81
N SER A 78 -0.34 -37.38 -13.18
CA SER A 78 -0.82 -38.29 -12.13
C SER A 78 -1.45 -37.54 -10.95
N ILE A 79 -0.87 -36.42 -10.51
CA ILE A 79 -1.44 -35.56 -9.47
C ILE A 79 -2.81 -35.00 -9.91
N ILE A 80 -2.89 -34.42 -11.11
CA ILE A 80 -4.11 -33.79 -11.61
C ILE A 80 -5.23 -34.82 -11.79
N MET A 81 -4.89 -36.01 -12.31
CA MET A 81 -5.84 -37.10 -12.52
C MET A 81 -6.27 -37.78 -11.21
N GLY A 82 -5.43 -37.71 -10.17
CA GLY A 82 -5.74 -38.22 -8.82
C GLY A 82 -6.69 -37.32 -8.03
N MET A 83 -6.94 -36.08 -8.49
CA MET A 83 -7.87 -35.17 -7.84
C MET A 83 -9.31 -35.73 -7.87
N ALA A 84 -9.95 -35.79 -6.70
CA ALA A 84 -11.36 -36.18 -6.58
C ALA A 84 -12.25 -35.41 -7.56
N THR A 85 -13.36 -36.01 -8.01
CA THR A 85 -14.33 -35.29 -8.83
C THR A 85 -14.99 -34.18 -8.00
N PRO A 86 -15.00 -32.92 -8.47
CA PRO A 86 -15.60 -31.83 -7.71
C PRO A 86 -17.07 -32.12 -7.42
N LYS A 87 -17.51 -31.87 -6.18
CA LYS A 87 -18.94 -31.98 -5.85
C LYS A 87 -19.72 -30.94 -6.66
N HIS A 88 -20.82 -31.36 -7.27
CA HIS A 88 -21.71 -30.46 -8.01
C HIS A 88 -22.23 -29.38 -7.06
N GLY A 89 -21.95 -28.10 -7.36
CA GLY A 89 -22.40 -26.98 -6.51
C GLY A 89 -21.78 -25.62 -6.84
N SER A 90 -20.56 -25.57 -7.36
CA SER A 90 -19.91 -24.33 -7.81
C SER A 90 -19.43 -24.45 -9.26
N PRO A 91 -19.65 -23.43 -10.11
CA PRO A 91 -19.11 -23.43 -11.48
C PRO A 91 -17.57 -23.39 -11.51
N TYR A 92 -16.92 -23.02 -10.41
CA TYR A 92 -15.47 -22.95 -10.29
C TYR A 92 -14.85 -24.16 -9.58
N ALA A 93 -15.65 -25.16 -9.19
CA ALA A 93 -15.18 -26.23 -8.30
C ALA A 93 -13.95 -26.99 -8.82
N ALA A 94 -13.87 -27.24 -10.14
CA ALA A 94 -12.70 -27.88 -10.74
C ALA A 94 -11.45 -26.98 -10.69
N LEU A 95 -11.62 -25.67 -10.89
CA LEU A 95 -10.55 -24.69 -10.84
C LEU A 95 -10.07 -24.45 -9.40
N ASP A 96 -10.99 -24.36 -8.46
CA ASP A 96 -10.70 -24.21 -7.03
C ASP A 96 -9.91 -25.40 -6.51
N GLN A 97 -10.30 -26.62 -6.90
CA GLN A 97 -9.56 -27.83 -6.56
C GLN A 97 -8.15 -27.84 -7.17
N LEU A 98 -8.01 -27.38 -8.42
CA LEU A 98 -6.69 -27.27 -9.06
C LEU A 98 -5.80 -26.27 -8.29
N TYR A 99 -6.33 -25.12 -7.88
CA TYR A 99 -5.59 -24.16 -7.07
C TYR A 99 -5.19 -24.75 -5.72
N THR A 100 -6.11 -25.40 -5.01
CA THR A 100 -5.81 -26.10 -3.75
C THR A 100 -4.69 -27.12 -3.95
N GLN A 101 -4.79 -27.98 -4.97
CA GLN A 101 -3.80 -29.01 -5.25
C GLN A 101 -2.40 -28.43 -5.51
N ILE A 102 -2.31 -27.30 -6.22
CA ILE A 102 -1.05 -26.59 -6.50
C ILE A 102 -0.45 -26.03 -5.20
N LEU A 103 -1.26 -25.38 -4.38
CA LEU A 103 -0.79 -24.77 -3.12
C LEU A 103 -0.38 -25.83 -2.08
N GLU A 104 -1.02 -27.01 -2.07
CA GLU A 104 -0.63 -28.15 -1.24
C GLU A 104 0.75 -28.73 -1.60
N GLN A 105 1.29 -28.45 -2.78
CA GLN A 105 2.66 -28.86 -3.15
C GLN A 105 3.75 -27.98 -2.53
N VAL A 106 3.39 -26.86 -1.89
CA VAL A 106 4.37 -25.95 -1.27
C VAL A 106 4.70 -26.46 0.14
N PRO A 107 5.98 -26.77 0.45
CA PRO A 107 6.35 -27.35 1.74
C PRO A 107 6.08 -26.44 2.95
N ASP A 108 6.39 -25.14 2.81
CA ASP A 108 6.17 -24.14 3.88
C ASP A 108 4.86 -23.40 3.66
N SER A 109 3.80 -23.95 4.25
CA SER A 109 2.48 -23.35 4.19
C SER A 109 2.38 -22.03 4.96
N SER A 110 3.17 -21.84 6.02
CA SER A 110 3.09 -20.63 6.85
C SER A 110 3.63 -19.41 6.10
N GLN A 111 4.81 -19.55 5.49
CA GLN A 111 5.43 -18.53 4.66
C GLN A 111 4.60 -18.27 3.39
N LEU A 112 4.08 -19.33 2.76
CA LEU A 112 3.19 -19.20 1.60
C LEU A 112 1.98 -18.33 1.94
N LEU A 113 1.30 -18.60 3.05
CA LEU A 113 0.07 -17.88 3.41
C LEU A 113 0.32 -16.39 3.69
N LEU A 114 1.48 -16.02 4.23
CA LEU A 114 1.89 -14.62 4.38
C LEU A 114 2.15 -13.96 3.02
N ILE A 115 2.88 -14.62 2.12
CA ILE A 115 3.13 -14.11 0.76
C ILE A 115 1.82 -13.95 -0.02
N LEU A 116 0.91 -14.91 0.10
CA LEU A 116 -0.43 -14.85 -0.50
C LEU A 116 -1.27 -13.72 0.12
N ALA A 117 -1.16 -13.46 1.42
CA ALA A 117 -1.82 -12.33 2.07
C ALA A 117 -1.34 -10.98 1.50
N VAL A 118 -0.03 -10.82 1.25
CA VAL A 118 0.53 -9.62 0.58
C VAL A 118 -0.10 -9.42 -0.80
N LEU A 119 -0.13 -10.48 -1.62
CA LEU A 119 -0.73 -10.43 -2.96
C LEU A 119 -2.23 -10.12 -2.93
N ASN A 120 -2.94 -10.70 -1.96
CA ASN A 120 -4.39 -10.59 -1.82
C ASN A 120 -4.84 -9.21 -1.29
N ALA A 121 -4.02 -8.60 -0.43
CA ALA A 121 -4.18 -7.22 0.02
C ALA A 121 -3.95 -6.19 -1.12
N GLY A 122 -3.52 -6.65 -2.29
CA GLY A 122 -3.39 -5.81 -3.49
C GLY A 122 -2.00 -5.23 -3.68
N TYR A 123 -1.06 -5.49 -2.76
CA TYR A 123 0.32 -5.05 -2.91
C TYR A 123 0.99 -5.76 -4.08
N ARG A 124 1.72 -4.98 -4.87
CA ARG A 124 2.51 -5.46 -6.03
C ARG A 124 3.94 -5.06 -5.77
N LEU A 125 4.66 -5.96 -5.11
CA LEU A 125 6.03 -5.76 -4.65
C LEU A 125 6.96 -6.73 -5.40
N PRO A 126 8.20 -6.34 -5.71
CA PRO A 126 9.27 -7.29 -6.05
C PRO A 126 9.52 -8.28 -4.90
N MET A 127 10.08 -9.44 -5.21
CA MET A 127 10.32 -10.49 -4.19
C MET A 127 11.19 -9.98 -3.04
N SER A 128 12.24 -9.20 -3.32
CA SER A 128 13.11 -8.62 -2.29
C SER A 128 12.39 -7.70 -1.31
N GLN A 129 11.37 -6.96 -1.78
CA GLN A 129 10.54 -6.11 -0.92
C GLN A 129 9.56 -6.94 -0.08
N ILE A 130 9.06 -8.06 -0.61
CA ILE A 130 8.23 -9.00 0.16
C ILE A 130 9.08 -9.65 1.27
N GLU A 131 10.31 -10.08 0.94
CA GLU A 131 11.25 -10.64 1.91
C GLU A 131 11.54 -9.64 3.03
N GLN A 132 11.85 -8.40 2.65
CA GLN A 132 12.08 -7.32 3.60
C GLN A 132 10.87 -7.01 4.49
N LEU A 133 9.66 -6.98 3.92
CA LEU A 133 8.42 -6.74 4.67
C LEU A 133 8.16 -7.84 5.70
N LEU A 134 8.33 -9.09 5.26
CA LEU A 134 8.01 -10.27 6.07
C LEU A 134 9.16 -10.71 6.99
N GLY A 135 10.33 -10.07 6.89
CA GLY A 135 11.54 -10.43 7.66
C GLY A 135 12.16 -11.76 7.21
N LEU A 136 12.06 -12.10 5.93
CA LEU A 136 12.59 -13.33 5.34
C LEU A 136 14.02 -13.12 4.78
N GLU A 137 14.75 -14.22 4.60
CA GLU A 137 16.07 -14.19 3.96
C GLU A 137 15.94 -14.00 2.43
N SER A 138 17.00 -13.46 1.83
CA SER A 138 17.04 -13.27 0.37
C SER A 138 16.92 -14.60 -0.36
N GLY A 139 15.89 -14.77 -1.18
CA GLY A 139 15.60 -15.97 -1.94
C GLY A 139 14.47 -16.82 -1.36
N ASP A 140 14.04 -16.57 -0.13
CA ASP A 140 12.97 -17.31 0.54
C ASP A 140 11.64 -17.24 -0.23
N VAL A 141 11.28 -16.06 -0.74
CA VAL A 141 10.05 -15.91 -1.53
C VAL A 141 10.13 -16.71 -2.83
N SER A 142 11.30 -16.69 -3.49
CA SER A 142 11.53 -17.48 -4.70
C SER A 142 11.45 -18.98 -4.44
N LEU A 143 11.99 -19.44 -3.30
CA LEU A 143 11.96 -20.86 -2.91
C LEU A 143 10.54 -21.34 -2.61
N THR A 144 9.77 -20.55 -1.84
CA THR A 144 8.38 -20.88 -1.50
C THR A 144 7.49 -20.91 -2.75
N LEU A 145 7.62 -19.92 -3.63
CA LEU A 145 6.74 -19.81 -4.79
C LEU A 145 7.13 -20.71 -5.97
N ARG A 146 8.26 -21.42 -5.89
CA ARG A 146 8.73 -22.34 -6.94
C ARG A 146 7.64 -23.33 -7.36
N ARG A 147 6.88 -23.88 -6.39
CA ARG A 147 5.78 -24.83 -6.64
C ARG A 147 4.43 -24.18 -6.96
N ALA A 148 4.35 -22.84 -6.93
CA ALA A 148 3.16 -22.06 -7.25
C ALA A 148 3.32 -21.22 -8.54
N HIS A 149 4.36 -21.46 -9.35
CA HIS A 149 4.62 -20.70 -10.60
C HIS A 149 3.48 -20.82 -11.64
N SER A 150 2.64 -21.86 -11.53
CA SER A 150 1.49 -22.07 -12.40
C SER A 150 0.32 -21.13 -12.13
N VAL A 151 0.26 -20.55 -10.92
CA VAL A 151 -0.75 -19.57 -10.50
C VAL A 151 -0.18 -18.17 -10.29
N ILE A 152 1.12 -18.06 -10.00
CA ILE A 152 1.83 -16.80 -9.78
C ILE A 152 2.97 -16.68 -10.79
N ASP A 153 3.10 -15.51 -11.41
CA ASP A 153 4.22 -15.15 -12.27
C ASP A 153 5.45 -14.86 -11.40
N VAL A 154 6.33 -15.85 -11.28
CA VAL A 154 7.55 -15.80 -10.47
C VAL A 154 8.73 -15.45 -11.40
N PRO A 155 9.34 -14.26 -11.26
CA PRO A 155 10.50 -13.89 -12.07
C PRO A 155 11.68 -14.86 -11.87
N SER A 156 12.29 -15.32 -12.96
CA SER A 156 13.44 -16.25 -12.89
C SER A 156 14.70 -15.63 -12.27
N ASN A 157 14.80 -14.30 -12.27
CA ASN A 157 15.87 -13.57 -11.60
C ASN A 157 15.33 -12.95 -10.29
N PRO A 158 15.74 -13.46 -9.11
CA PRO A 158 15.31 -12.92 -7.82
C PRO A 158 15.67 -11.45 -7.59
N ALA A 159 16.75 -10.97 -8.22
CA ALA A 159 17.17 -9.57 -8.14
C ALA A 159 16.38 -8.65 -9.09
N ALA A 160 15.47 -9.19 -9.90
CA ALA A 160 14.64 -8.38 -10.78
C ALA A 160 13.68 -7.52 -9.94
N LYS A 161 13.56 -6.25 -10.31
CA LYS A 161 12.56 -5.33 -9.75
C LYS A 161 11.13 -5.61 -10.26
N THR A 162 10.91 -6.79 -10.84
CA THR A 162 9.62 -7.19 -11.39
C THR A 162 8.68 -7.52 -10.25
N LYS A 163 7.52 -6.86 -10.24
CA LYS A 163 6.48 -7.04 -9.21
C LYS A 163 5.80 -8.39 -9.38
N LEU A 164 5.62 -9.11 -8.28
CA LEU A 164 4.93 -10.40 -8.25
C LEU A 164 3.46 -10.24 -8.63
N ARG A 165 2.93 -11.11 -9.49
CA ARG A 165 1.55 -11.04 -10.00
C ARG A 165 0.93 -12.42 -10.15
N PRO A 166 -0.35 -12.61 -9.84
CA PRO A 166 -1.05 -13.82 -10.24
C PRO A 166 -1.24 -13.85 -11.77
N HIS A 167 -1.25 -15.03 -12.37
CA HIS A 167 -1.53 -15.18 -13.82
C HIS A 167 -2.95 -14.78 -14.20
N HIS A 168 -3.90 -14.86 -13.25
CA HIS A 168 -5.30 -14.51 -13.50
C HIS A 168 -6.03 -14.07 -12.22
N ALA A 169 -7.01 -13.17 -12.37
CA ALA A 169 -7.78 -12.62 -11.26
C ALA A 169 -8.62 -13.67 -10.50
N SER A 170 -9.00 -14.78 -11.14
CA SER A 170 -9.74 -15.88 -10.49
C SER A 170 -8.99 -16.49 -9.32
N PHE A 171 -7.66 -16.47 -9.34
CA PHE A 171 -6.84 -16.95 -8.23
C PHE A 171 -6.97 -16.06 -7.00
N LEU A 172 -6.94 -14.73 -7.16
CA LEU A 172 -7.21 -13.81 -6.05
C LEU A 172 -8.66 -13.94 -5.55
N ASN A 173 -9.63 -14.12 -6.45
CA ASN A 173 -11.02 -14.34 -6.06
C ASN A 173 -11.20 -15.65 -5.26
N PHE A 174 -10.39 -16.67 -5.55
CA PHE A 174 -10.33 -17.91 -4.77
C PHE A 174 -9.78 -17.62 -3.36
N LEU A 175 -8.63 -16.94 -3.23
CA LEU A 175 -8.01 -16.63 -1.92
C LEU A 175 -8.87 -15.74 -1.00
N LYS A 176 -9.77 -14.93 -1.58
CA LYS A 176 -10.73 -14.07 -0.86
C LYS A 176 -11.97 -14.79 -0.37
N ASP A 177 -12.23 -16.02 -0.79
CA ASP A 177 -13.45 -16.75 -0.45
C ASP A 177 -13.11 -17.97 0.40
N LYS A 178 -13.40 -17.88 1.71
CA LYS A 178 -13.11 -18.94 2.68
C LYS A 178 -13.79 -20.27 2.32
N ALA A 179 -14.97 -20.25 1.72
CA ALA A 179 -15.67 -21.47 1.34
C ALA A 179 -14.98 -22.18 0.16
N ARG A 180 -14.26 -21.44 -0.68
CA ARG A 180 -13.53 -21.96 -1.84
C ARG A 180 -12.10 -22.37 -1.48
N SER A 181 -11.37 -21.52 -0.74
CA SER A 181 -9.94 -21.73 -0.47
C SER A 181 -9.62 -22.52 0.81
N GLY A 182 -10.58 -22.67 1.72
CA GLY A 182 -10.39 -23.43 2.96
C GLY A 182 -9.16 -22.96 3.75
N ALA A 183 -8.16 -23.83 3.89
CA ALA A 183 -6.91 -23.53 4.60
C ALA A 183 -6.07 -22.41 3.94
N PHE A 184 -6.29 -22.13 2.66
CA PHE A 184 -5.58 -21.10 1.90
C PHE A 184 -6.28 -19.72 1.92
N PHE A 185 -7.28 -19.55 2.77
CA PHE A 185 -7.98 -18.28 2.92
C PHE A 185 -7.07 -17.19 3.50
N THR A 186 -6.84 -16.14 2.71
CA THR A 186 -6.02 -14.97 3.08
C THR A 186 -6.79 -13.66 2.92
N GLY A 187 -8.12 -13.74 2.86
CA GLY A 187 -9.01 -12.58 2.79
C GLY A 187 -9.11 -11.80 4.11
N PRO A 188 -9.91 -10.71 4.11
CA PRO A 188 -10.23 -9.95 5.31
C PRO A 188 -10.71 -10.86 6.45
N GLY A 189 -10.16 -10.68 7.64
CA GLY A 189 -10.45 -11.50 8.82
C GLY A 189 -9.65 -12.80 8.94
N SER A 190 -8.79 -13.15 7.97
CA SER A 190 -7.80 -14.23 8.17
C SER A 190 -6.67 -13.79 9.11
N ILE A 191 -6.07 -14.75 9.83
CA ILE A 191 -4.93 -14.47 10.72
C ILE A 191 -3.72 -13.93 9.95
N HIS A 192 -3.46 -14.44 8.74
CA HIS A 192 -2.36 -13.98 7.88
C HIS A 192 -2.57 -12.55 7.39
N HIS A 193 -3.82 -12.18 7.09
CA HIS A 193 -4.17 -10.79 6.79
C HIS A 193 -3.92 -9.88 8.01
N GLN A 194 -4.22 -10.33 9.24
CA GLN A 194 -3.89 -9.55 10.44
C GLN A 194 -2.37 -9.46 10.70
N HIS A 195 -1.62 -10.54 10.52
CA HIS A 195 -0.15 -10.52 10.68
C HIS A 195 0.51 -9.57 9.70
N LEU A 196 0.00 -9.46 8.46
CA LEU A 196 0.48 -8.50 7.47
C LEU A 196 0.42 -7.06 7.99
N ALA A 197 -0.61 -6.69 8.76
CA ALA A 197 -0.70 -5.36 9.37
C ALA A 197 0.47 -5.08 10.33
N GLY A 198 0.86 -6.07 11.12
CA GLY A 198 2.01 -5.99 12.02
C GLY A 198 3.31 -5.75 11.25
N HIS A 199 3.53 -6.53 10.18
CA HIS A 199 4.69 -6.35 9.29
C HIS A 199 4.72 -4.97 8.62
N ILE A 200 3.56 -4.42 8.21
CA ILE A 200 3.47 -3.07 7.67
C ILE A 200 3.86 -2.03 8.73
N LEU A 201 3.35 -2.16 9.96
CA LEU A 201 3.71 -1.25 11.05
C LEU A 201 5.20 -1.34 11.42
N ASP A 202 5.78 -2.54 11.44
CA ASP A 202 7.22 -2.74 11.67
C ASP A 202 8.07 -2.12 10.54
N ALA A 203 7.62 -2.25 9.28
CA ALA A 203 8.29 -1.59 8.17
C ALA A 203 8.21 -0.06 8.28
N LEU A 204 7.07 0.48 8.73
CA LEU A 204 6.89 1.91 8.96
C LEU A 204 7.70 2.41 10.16
N SER A 205 7.87 1.62 11.23
CA SER A 205 8.70 2.01 12.37
C SER A 205 10.19 2.08 12.03
N TYR A 206 10.69 1.24 11.10
CA TYR A 206 12.09 1.28 10.66
C TYR A 206 12.54 2.65 10.13
N THR A 207 11.63 3.40 9.50
CA THR A 207 11.93 4.74 8.96
C THR A 207 12.09 5.83 10.03
N TYR A 208 11.81 5.51 11.30
CA TYR A 208 11.94 6.41 12.45
C TYR A 208 13.38 6.57 12.93
N GLU A 209 14.20 5.51 12.85
CA GLU A 209 15.51 5.48 13.51
C GLU A 209 16.61 6.23 12.73
N ASP A 210 16.50 6.33 11.40
CA ASP A 210 17.58 6.83 10.55
C ASP A 210 17.23 8.21 9.96
N GLN A 211 17.53 9.27 10.72
CA GLN A 211 17.42 10.65 10.23
C GLN A 211 18.31 10.82 8.97
N TYR A 212 17.66 10.89 7.82
CA TYR A 212 18.22 11.29 6.52
C TYR A 212 19.16 10.32 5.78
N LEU A 213 19.49 9.12 6.29
CA LEU A 213 20.62 8.36 5.71
C LEU A 213 20.33 7.05 4.96
N ASN A 214 19.20 6.35 5.10
CA ASN A 214 18.94 5.11 4.32
C ASN A 214 17.43 4.97 4.03
N ALA A 215 16.87 4.60 2.88
CA ALA A 215 17.38 4.10 1.62
C ALA A 215 16.29 4.33 0.55
N VAL A 216 16.61 4.99 -0.58
CA VAL A 216 15.78 4.86 -1.78
C VAL A 216 15.70 3.37 -2.11
N GLY A 217 14.52 2.76 -1.95
CA GLY A 217 14.30 1.33 -2.18
C GLY A 217 13.82 0.50 -0.97
N HIS A 218 13.78 1.07 0.25
CA HIS A 218 13.18 0.37 1.41
C HIS A 218 11.67 0.15 1.21
N VAL A 219 11.12 -0.99 1.65
CA VAL A 219 9.72 -1.36 1.39
C VAL A 219 8.69 -0.44 2.06
N ALA A 220 9.07 0.22 3.15
CA ALA A 220 8.22 1.19 3.84
C ALA A 220 7.62 2.29 2.94
N TRP A 221 8.32 2.67 1.85
CA TRP A 221 7.85 3.67 0.88
C TRP A 221 6.67 3.19 0.03
N GLU A 222 6.36 1.89 0.05
CA GLU A 222 5.22 1.30 -0.65
C GLU A 222 3.95 1.32 0.21
N PHE A 223 4.04 1.76 1.48
CA PHE A 223 2.95 1.77 2.44
C PHE A 223 2.66 3.17 2.99
N THR A 224 1.43 3.34 3.43
CA THR A 224 0.92 4.50 4.15
C THR A 224 0.29 4.05 5.47
N LEU A 225 0.18 4.96 6.43
CA LEU A 225 -0.52 4.68 7.69
C LEU A 225 -1.99 4.28 7.47
N THR A 226 -2.63 4.71 6.38
CA THR A 226 -4.01 4.34 6.08
C THR A 226 -4.16 2.89 5.63
N ASP A 227 -3.08 2.24 5.20
CA ASP A 227 -3.12 0.83 4.81
C ASP A 227 -3.51 -0.08 5.97
N ILE A 228 -3.30 0.35 7.22
CA ILE A 228 -3.64 -0.45 8.40
C ILE A 228 -5.16 -0.51 8.65
N ILE A 229 -5.93 0.43 8.08
CA ILE A 229 -7.36 0.63 8.39
C ILE A 229 -8.21 -0.52 7.84
N GLN A 230 -7.71 -1.24 6.83
CA GLN A 230 -8.38 -2.42 6.29
C GLN A 230 -8.31 -3.65 7.23
N PHE A 231 -7.46 -3.60 8.26
CA PHE A 231 -7.29 -4.67 9.25
C PHE A 231 -8.08 -4.40 10.53
N LEU A 232 -8.25 -5.43 11.37
CA LEU A 232 -8.98 -5.25 12.62
C LEU A 232 -8.02 -4.64 13.65
N PRO A 233 -8.44 -3.60 14.39
CA PRO A 233 -7.61 -3.05 15.45
C PRO A 233 -7.49 -4.06 16.59
N THR A 234 -6.27 -4.56 16.82
CA THR A 234 -5.93 -5.45 17.94
C THR A 234 -4.95 -4.77 18.89
N GLU A 235 -4.87 -5.26 20.12
CA GLU A 235 -3.91 -4.75 21.12
C GLU A 235 -2.46 -4.80 20.60
N ASP A 236 -2.07 -5.88 19.90
CA ASP A 236 -0.73 -6.02 19.30
C ASP A 236 -0.45 -4.93 18.25
N LEU A 237 -1.42 -4.67 17.35
CA LEU A 237 -1.26 -3.63 16.33
C LEU A 237 -1.23 -2.24 16.95
N VAL A 238 -1.99 -1.99 18.02
CA VAL A 238 -1.93 -0.73 18.76
C VAL A 238 -0.56 -0.54 19.41
N ALA A 239 0.01 -1.59 20.02
CA ALA A 239 1.35 -1.53 20.60
C ALA A 239 2.42 -1.23 19.53
N ARG A 240 2.32 -1.85 18.34
CA ARG A 240 3.22 -1.54 17.21
C ARG A 240 3.04 -0.12 16.69
N LEU A 241 1.79 0.37 16.62
CA LEU A 241 1.50 1.74 16.18
C LEU A 241 2.16 2.79 17.09
N GLN A 242 2.36 2.52 18.38
CA GLN A 242 3.09 3.42 19.29
C GLN A 242 4.55 3.64 18.88
N LEU A 243 5.14 2.68 18.16
CA LEU A 243 6.52 2.74 17.67
C LEU A 243 6.60 3.42 16.29
N VAL A 244 5.47 3.68 15.64
CA VAL A 244 5.43 4.33 14.33
C VAL A 244 5.35 5.84 14.52
N ASN A 245 6.12 6.56 13.71
CA ASN A 245 6.09 8.01 13.74
C ASN A 245 4.78 8.57 13.12
N PRO A 246 3.91 9.25 13.87
CA PRO A 246 2.68 9.84 13.33
C PRO A 246 2.93 10.92 12.26
N ASP A 247 4.13 11.50 12.21
CA ASP A 247 4.58 12.50 11.24
C ASP A 247 4.35 12.13 9.78
N PHE A 248 4.33 10.83 9.47
CA PHE A 248 4.05 10.34 8.13
C PHE A 248 2.72 10.84 7.58
N ILE A 249 1.73 11.05 8.46
CA ILE A 249 0.39 11.43 8.02
C ILE A 249 0.36 12.82 7.40
N LEU A 250 1.22 13.72 7.87
CA LEU A 250 1.34 15.10 7.40
C LEU A 250 2.16 15.23 6.10
N ARG A 251 2.68 14.12 5.57
CA ARG A 251 3.29 14.08 4.24
C ARG A 251 2.25 13.87 3.13
N TYR A 252 1.05 13.41 3.46
CA TYR A 252 0.02 13.08 2.48
C TYR A 252 -0.81 14.32 2.10
N ARG A 253 -1.22 14.41 0.83
CA ARG A 253 -2.13 15.47 0.36
C ARG A 253 -3.47 15.46 1.10
N ASN A 254 -3.90 14.29 1.56
CA ASN A 254 -5.15 14.04 2.28
C ASN A 254 -4.87 13.73 3.77
N ALA A 255 -3.92 14.44 4.38
CA ALA A 255 -3.50 14.23 5.76
C ALA A 255 -4.66 14.23 6.76
N GLU A 256 -5.62 15.15 6.62
CA GLU A 256 -6.78 15.29 7.51
C GLU A 256 -7.64 14.03 7.53
N SER A 257 -8.15 13.61 6.36
CA SER A 257 -9.00 12.40 6.27
C SER A 257 -8.24 11.13 6.62
N SER A 258 -6.93 11.09 6.35
CA SER A 258 -6.07 9.98 6.76
C SER A 258 -5.97 9.89 8.28
N ALA A 259 -5.70 11.02 8.95
CA ALA A 259 -5.57 11.07 10.40
C ALA A 259 -6.89 10.79 11.12
N GLU A 260 -8.01 11.28 10.58
CA GLU A 260 -9.35 10.97 11.08
C GLU A 260 -9.60 9.45 11.00
N ALA A 261 -9.27 8.84 9.87
CA ALA A 261 -9.52 7.42 9.66
C ALA A 261 -8.65 6.52 10.56
N VAL A 262 -7.38 6.88 10.77
CA VAL A 262 -6.51 6.20 11.74
C VAL A 262 -7.02 6.38 13.18
N LEU A 263 -7.46 7.59 13.55
CA LEU A 263 -8.01 7.85 14.88
C LEU A 263 -9.30 7.05 15.13
N LYS A 264 -10.18 6.95 14.13
CA LYS A 264 -11.40 6.14 14.19
C LYS A 264 -11.08 4.65 14.32
N TRP A 265 -10.09 4.17 13.57
CA TRP A 265 -9.59 2.81 13.66
C TRP A 265 -9.02 2.51 15.06
N LEU A 266 -8.19 3.40 15.59
CA LEU A 266 -7.60 3.27 16.92
C LEU A 266 -8.68 3.22 18.01
N LYS A 267 -9.67 4.12 17.96
CA LYS A 267 -10.78 4.18 18.92
C LYS A 267 -11.71 2.95 18.87
N ALA A 268 -11.67 2.16 17.80
CA ALA A 268 -12.44 0.93 17.68
C ALA A 268 -11.77 -0.29 18.35
N THR A 269 -10.53 -0.17 18.83
CA THR A 269 -9.80 -1.26 19.50
C THR A 269 -10.45 -1.67 20.83
N GLN A 270 -10.42 -2.98 21.13
CA GLN A 270 -10.70 -3.51 22.46
C GLN A 270 -9.53 -4.40 22.93
N PRO A 271 -8.99 -4.19 24.16
CA PRO A 271 -9.36 -3.17 25.14
C PRO A 271 -9.07 -1.74 24.64
N ALA A 272 -9.64 -0.74 25.33
CA ALA A 272 -9.48 0.66 24.92
C ALA A 272 -7.99 1.04 24.89
N PRO A 273 -7.53 1.73 23.82
CA PRO A 273 -6.13 2.05 23.67
C PRO A 273 -5.67 3.06 24.73
N PRO A 274 -4.34 3.16 24.97
CA PRO A 274 -3.77 4.10 25.92
C PRO A 274 -4.19 5.55 25.63
N LYS A 275 -4.56 6.29 26.68
CA LYS A 275 -5.11 7.66 26.55
C LYS A 275 -4.10 8.64 25.94
N ASP A 276 -2.83 8.48 26.29
CA ASP A 276 -1.69 9.22 25.75
C ASP A 276 -1.57 9.00 24.24
N LEU A 277 -1.72 7.76 23.75
CA LEU A 277 -1.69 7.46 22.32
C LEU A 277 -2.86 8.14 21.58
N ILE A 278 -4.08 8.09 22.15
CA ILE A 278 -5.24 8.79 21.58
C ILE A 278 -4.95 10.30 21.48
N GLN A 279 -4.43 10.90 22.56
CA GLN A 279 -4.11 12.34 22.59
C GLN A 279 -3.07 12.73 21.55
N VAL A 280 -2.06 11.87 21.31
CA VAL A 280 -1.08 12.07 20.23
C VAL A 280 -1.80 12.11 18.88
N TRP A 281 -2.62 11.10 18.56
CA TRP A 281 -3.32 11.07 17.27
C TRP A 281 -4.36 12.19 17.10
N GLU A 282 -5.02 12.63 18.18
CA GLU A 282 -5.90 13.81 18.17
C GLU A 282 -5.12 15.09 17.86
N ALA A 283 -3.92 15.24 18.40
CA ALA A 283 -3.02 16.34 18.09
C ALA A 283 -2.59 16.33 16.61
N TYR A 284 -2.19 15.19 16.06
CA TYR A 284 -1.82 15.07 14.64
C TYR A 284 -3.00 15.28 13.69
N HIS A 285 -4.18 14.79 14.05
CA HIS A 285 -5.41 15.09 13.31
C HIS A 285 -5.67 16.60 13.27
N PHE A 286 -5.57 17.29 14.41
CA PHE A 286 -5.75 18.74 14.46
C PHE A 286 -4.69 19.51 13.65
N MET A 287 -3.42 19.07 13.71
CA MET A 287 -2.36 19.63 12.86
C MET A 287 -2.67 19.45 11.37
N ALA A 288 -3.22 18.30 10.98
CA ALA A 288 -3.63 18.02 9.60
C ALA A 288 -4.82 18.90 9.17
N VAL A 289 -5.79 19.13 10.04
CA VAL A 289 -6.90 20.08 9.80
C VAL A 289 -6.36 21.50 9.60
N CYS A 290 -5.40 21.94 10.42
CA CYS A 290 -4.73 23.23 10.23
C CYS A 290 -4.00 23.30 8.88
N ASP A 291 -3.31 22.23 8.49
CA ASP A 291 -2.62 22.14 7.21
C ASP A 291 -3.57 22.23 6.01
N SER A 292 -4.69 21.50 6.08
CA SER A 292 -5.78 21.61 5.11
C SER A 292 -6.35 23.02 5.04
N ALA A 293 -6.61 23.68 6.18
CA ALA A 293 -7.22 25.01 6.23
C ALA A 293 -6.31 26.10 5.62
N TRP A 294 -4.98 25.94 5.66
CA TRP A 294 -4.06 26.84 4.98
C TRP A 294 -4.27 26.87 3.46
N HIS A 295 -4.44 25.70 2.84
CA HIS A 295 -4.44 25.58 1.38
C HIS A 295 -5.56 26.38 0.65
N PRO A 296 -6.86 26.29 1.02
CA PRO A 296 -7.93 27.07 0.40
C PRO A 296 -7.90 28.56 0.80
N ALA A 297 -7.46 28.89 2.02
CA ALA A 297 -7.40 30.27 2.51
C ALA A 297 -6.45 31.14 1.67
N ALA A 298 -5.38 30.56 1.12
CA ALA A 298 -4.47 31.24 0.20
C ALA A 298 -5.16 31.74 -1.08
N GLU A 299 -6.11 31.00 -1.63
CA GLU A 299 -6.81 31.39 -2.87
C GLU A 299 -7.99 32.33 -2.57
N LYS A 300 -8.75 32.06 -1.50
CA LYS A 300 -9.90 32.86 -1.05
C LYS A 300 -9.53 34.25 -0.49
N THR A 301 -8.29 34.47 -0.05
CA THR A 301 -7.84 35.76 0.52
C THR A 301 -7.98 36.95 -0.44
N ARG A 302 -7.93 36.72 -1.77
CA ARG A 302 -8.04 37.81 -2.77
C ARG A 302 -9.46 38.34 -2.96
N THR A 303 -10.47 37.60 -2.51
CA THR A 303 -11.89 37.91 -2.75
C THR A 303 -12.70 38.09 -1.46
N ALA A 304 -12.11 37.81 -0.30
CA ALA A 304 -12.77 37.96 1.01
C ALA A 304 -13.04 39.45 1.35
N SER A 305 -14.23 39.74 1.87
CA SER A 305 -14.57 41.07 2.39
C SER A 305 -13.85 41.33 3.72
N ILE A 306 -13.35 42.56 3.92
CA ILE A 306 -12.68 42.98 5.16
C ILE A 306 -13.59 42.81 6.38
N ASP A 307 -14.90 42.98 6.21
CA ASP A 307 -15.88 42.91 7.30
C ASP A 307 -16.07 41.47 7.84
N ALA A 308 -15.66 40.46 7.08
CA ALA A 308 -15.71 39.05 7.48
C ALA A 308 -14.43 38.57 8.19
N LEU A 309 -13.40 39.42 8.34
CA LEU A 309 -12.08 39.03 8.85
C LEU A 309 -11.86 39.45 10.32
N LEU A 310 -11.36 38.53 11.14
CA LEU A 310 -10.98 38.75 12.54
C LEU A 310 -9.99 39.92 12.71
N ASP A 311 -10.22 40.82 13.68
CA ASP A 311 -9.30 41.94 13.95
C ASP A 311 -7.87 41.42 14.17
N ILE A 312 -6.90 42.03 13.48
CA ILE A 312 -5.49 41.65 13.60
C ILE A 312 -4.98 41.72 15.04
N LYS A 313 -5.53 42.62 15.87
CA LYS A 313 -5.16 42.71 17.28
C LYS A 313 -5.66 41.51 18.07
N GLN A 314 -6.82 40.96 17.73
CA GLN A 314 -7.34 39.73 18.32
C GLN A 314 -6.51 38.53 17.85
N VAL A 315 -6.20 38.45 16.55
CA VAL A 315 -5.30 37.42 15.99
C VAL A 315 -3.91 37.46 16.66
N LEU A 316 -3.35 38.65 16.86
CA LEU A 316 -2.05 38.83 17.53
C LEU A 316 -2.09 38.56 19.03
N ALA A 317 -3.20 38.85 19.71
CA ALA A 317 -3.37 38.58 21.13
C ALA A 317 -3.43 37.08 21.45
N TRP A 318 -3.90 36.27 20.49
CA TRP A 318 -4.02 34.81 20.62
C TRP A 318 -2.76 34.05 20.20
N THR A 319 -1.83 34.69 19.51
CA THR A 319 -0.69 34.00 18.89
C THR A 319 0.52 33.98 19.82
N SER A 320 0.97 32.76 20.16
CA SER A 320 2.27 32.54 20.79
C SER A 320 3.40 33.04 19.88
N PRO A 321 4.60 33.39 20.41
CA PRO A 321 5.73 33.80 19.59
C PRO A 321 6.05 32.80 18.46
N GLY A 322 6.02 31.50 18.74
CA GLY A 322 6.23 30.45 17.74
C GLY A 322 5.14 30.42 16.67
N LEU A 323 3.87 30.65 17.02
CA LEU A 323 2.79 30.72 16.04
C LEU A 323 2.93 31.96 15.14
N ARG A 324 3.41 33.09 15.68
CA ARG A 324 3.71 34.28 14.87
C ARG A 324 4.81 34.02 13.87
N GLU A 325 5.89 33.33 14.26
CA GLU A 325 6.95 32.93 13.34
C GLU A 325 6.43 32.00 12.22
N LEU A 326 5.58 31.04 12.58
CA LEU A 326 4.95 30.11 11.65
C LEU A 326 4.07 30.85 10.62
N LEU A 327 3.18 31.73 11.10
CA LEU A 327 2.34 32.58 10.26
C LEU A 327 3.18 33.53 9.39
N HIS A 328 4.28 34.07 9.91
CA HIS A 328 5.17 34.93 9.14
C HIS A 328 5.81 34.18 7.96
N VAL A 329 6.35 32.98 8.21
CA VAL A 329 6.92 32.16 7.12
C VAL A 329 5.85 31.78 6.10
N TYR A 330 4.66 31.42 6.56
CA TYR A 330 3.52 31.14 5.68
C TYR A 330 3.18 32.33 4.76
N VAL A 331 3.03 33.54 5.34
CA VAL A 331 2.74 34.78 4.60
C VAL A 331 3.86 35.12 3.61
N LEU A 332 5.12 34.89 3.96
CA LEU A 332 6.25 35.13 3.06
C LEU A 332 6.24 34.15 1.87
N LEU A 333 5.98 32.87 2.12
CA LEU A 333 5.89 31.85 1.08
C LEU A 333 4.71 32.10 0.14
N TYR A 334 3.57 32.54 0.68
CA TYR A 334 2.39 32.96 -0.08
C TYR A 334 2.69 34.05 -1.11
N ASN A 335 3.48 35.07 -0.73
CA ASN A 335 3.81 36.20 -1.60
C ASN A 335 4.91 35.88 -2.64
N SER A 336 5.52 34.69 -2.58
CA SER A 336 6.51 34.26 -3.58
C SER A 336 5.80 33.78 -4.86
N VAL A 337 5.85 34.60 -5.90
CA VAL A 337 5.06 34.54 -7.15
C VAL A 337 5.20 33.23 -7.97
N ARG A 338 6.04 32.25 -7.56
CA ARG A 338 6.32 31.01 -8.31
C ARG A 338 6.58 29.77 -7.44
N GLY A 339 6.14 29.74 -6.17
CA GLY A 339 6.35 28.59 -5.27
C GLY A 339 5.14 27.65 -5.15
N PRO A 340 5.32 26.36 -4.80
CA PRO A 340 4.22 25.52 -4.34
C PRO A 340 3.58 26.13 -3.08
N THR A 341 2.28 25.90 -2.86
CA THR A 341 1.61 26.30 -1.61
C THR A 341 2.33 25.67 -0.42
N PRO A 342 2.67 26.44 0.61
CA PRO A 342 3.44 25.93 1.74
C PRO A 342 2.59 24.98 2.60
N SER A 343 3.09 23.78 2.85
CA SER A 343 2.55 22.84 3.85
C SER A 343 3.36 22.90 5.14
N LEU A 344 2.83 22.36 6.24
CA LEU A 344 3.56 22.20 7.50
C LEU A 344 4.88 21.51 7.31
N TYR A 345 4.92 20.47 6.47
CA TYR A 345 6.14 19.77 6.14
C TYR A 345 7.20 20.72 5.56
N GLY A 346 6.82 21.58 4.62
CA GLY A 346 7.74 22.58 4.05
C GLY A 346 8.15 23.67 5.04
N ILE A 347 7.20 24.18 5.83
CA ILE A 347 7.44 25.25 6.82
C ILE A 347 8.37 24.75 7.94
N ARG A 348 8.18 23.51 8.39
CA ARG A 348 9.03 22.86 9.39
C ARG A 348 10.50 22.98 9.03
N HIS A 349 10.85 22.68 7.78
CA HIS A 349 12.24 22.75 7.30
C HIS A 349 12.79 24.17 7.18
N ILE A 350 11.93 25.16 6.95
CA ILE A 350 12.35 26.56 6.87
C ILE A 350 12.65 27.12 8.27
N LEU A 351 11.85 26.72 9.25
CA LEU A 351 11.96 27.14 10.65
C LEU A 351 12.92 26.28 11.48
N ASP A 352 13.40 25.16 10.93
CA ASP A 352 14.20 24.17 11.65
C ASP A 352 13.49 23.64 12.92
N TYR A 353 12.16 23.49 12.83
CA TYR A 353 11.35 22.95 13.92
C TYR A 353 11.31 21.43 13.86
N SER A 354 11.16 20.77 15.02
CA SER A 354 10.71 19.38 15.07
C SER A 354 9.19 19.29 14.89
N TRP A 355 8.67 18.08 14.63
CA TRP A 355 7.22 17.85 14.62
C TRP A 355 6.62 18.03 16.02
N ASP A 356 7.37 17.74 17.08
CA ASP A 356 7.00 18.06 18.46
C ASP A 356 6.93 19.57 18.72
N ASP A 357 7.84 20.37 18.15
CA ASP A 357 7.78 21.82 18.26
C ASP A 357 6.53 22.37 17.56
N LEU A 358 6.25 21.89 16.34
CA LEU A 358 5.02 22.25 15.63
C LEU A 358 3.77 21.85 16.42
N ARG A 359 3.75 20.67 17.04
CA ARG A 359 2.64 20.22 17.89
C ARG A 359 2.44 21.16 19.08
N ARG A 360 3.51 21.55 19.78
CA ARG A 360 3.44 22.50 20.90
C ARG A 360 2.98 23.90 20.48
N ILE A 361 3.24 24.30 19.24
CA ILE A 361 2.86 25.61 18.71
C ILE A 361 1.41 25.62 18.23
N ILE A 362 0.99 24.57 17.52
CA ILE A 362 -0.30 24.51 16.82
C ILE A 362 -1.41 24.03 17.74
N CYS A 363 -1.21 22.95 18.50
CA CYS A 363 -2.30 22.35 19.29
C CYS A 363 -2.97 23.29 20.30
N PRO A 364 -2.30 24.27 20.95
CA PRO A 364 -2.97 25.24 21.80
C PRO A 364 -4.03 26.09 21.09
N LEU A 365 -3.99 26.21 19.76
CA LEU A 365 -5.03 26.89 18.98
C LEU A 365 -6.41 26.26 19.16
N HIS A 366 -6.46 24.96 19.46
CA HIS A 366 -7.69 24.22 19.70
C HIS A 366 -8.54 24.86 20.80
N GLU A 367 -7.92 25.36 21.88
CA GLU A 367 -8.62 26.01 23.00
C GLU A 367 -9.22 27.37 22.61
N THR A 368 -8.64 28.02 21.61
CA THR A 368 -9.00 29.40 21.21
C THR A 368 -9.98 29.43 20.04
N VAL A 369 -9.82 28.52 19.07
CA VAL A 369 -10.52 28.52 17.79
C VAL A 369 -11.51 27.34 17.67
N GLY A 370 -11.41 26.34 18.56
CA GLY A 370 -12.22 25.12 18.50
C GLY A 370 -11.75 24.14 17.43
N GLN A 371 -12.57 23.13 17.12
CA GLN A 371 -12.31 22.14 16.05
C GLN A 371 -12.87 22.56 14.68
N GLU A 372 -13.52 23.72 14.59
CA GLU A 372 -14.22 24.12 13.37
C GLU A 372 -13.24 24.62 12.31
N SER A 373 -13.19 23.93 11.17
CA SER A 373 -12.36 24.29 10.01
C SER A 373 -12.61 25.73 9.54
N GLU A 374 -13.85 26.22 9.63
CA GLU A 374 -14.22 27.59 9.22
C GLU A 374 -13.55 28.68 10.07
N ALA A 375 -13.43 28.47 11.39
CA ALA A 375 -12.78 29.43 12.28
C ALA A 375 -11.25 29.48 12.05
N LEU A 376 -10.64 28.32 11.72
CA LEU A 376 -9.23 28.24 11.31
C LEU A 376 -9.00 28.90 9.94
N GLU A 377 -9.87 28.65 8.96
CA GLU A 377 -9.82 29.33 7.67
C GLU A 377 -9.92 30.85 7.84
N LEU A 378 -10.86 31.35 8.64
CA LEU A 378 -11.02 32.77 8.93
C LEU A 378 -9.80 33.36 9.64
N LEU A 379 -9.19 32.65 10.59
CA LEU A 379 -7.94 33.05 11.24
C LEU A 379 -6.82 33.24 10.22
N PHE A 380 -6.61 32.25 9.35
CA PHE A 380 -5.53 32.29 8.35
C PHE A 380 -5.81 33.31 7.24
N LEU A 381 -7.05 33.44 6.78
CA LEU A 381 -7.50 34.50 5.88
C LEU A 381 -7.18 35.89 6.46
N SER A 382 -7.45 36.08 7.76
CA SER A 382 -7.25 37.35 8.44
C SER A 382 -5.76 37.70 8.59
N ALA A 383 -4.91 36.70 8.88
CA ALA A 383 -3.46 36.87 8.99
C ALA A 383 -2.78 37.18 7.64
N CYS A 384 -3.31 36.63 6.54
CA CYS A 384 -2.70 36.74 5.20
C CYS A 384 -3.27 37.87 4.34
N HIS A 385 -4.25 38.63 4.84
CA HIS A 385 -4.90 39.67 4.04
C HIS A 385 -3.94 40.82 3.71
N PRO A 386 -3.87 41.29 2.43
CA PRO A 386 -2.89 42.28 1.96
C PRO A 386 -2.77 43.57 2.79
N THR A 387 -3.90 44.09 3.28
CA THR A 387 -3.93 45.34 4.08
C THR A 387 -3.48 45.16 5.53
N ARG A 388 -3.43 43.92 6.03
CA ARG A 388 -3.11 43.57 7.42
C ARG A 388 -1.69 43.04 7.60
N ILE A 389 -1.08 42.51 6.53
CA ILE A 389 0.33 42.06 6.53
C ILE A 389 1.30 43.15 7.00
N GLN A 390 1.08 44.43 6.65
CA GLN A 390 1.93 45.54 7.10
C GLN A 390 1.87 45.78 8.62
N GLN A 391 0.75 45.46 9.26
CA GLN A 391 0.55 45.63 10.70
C GLN A 391 1.18 44.49 11.52
N LEU A 392 1.30 43.29 10.93
CA LEU A 392 2.10 42.20 11.49
C LEU A 392 3.61 42.45 11.36
N HIS A 393 4.03 43.40 10.50
CA HIS A 393 5.40 43.50 10.03
C HIS A 393 5.95 44.93 9.92
N PRO A 394 6.19 45.63 11.05
CA PRO A 394 6.72 46.99 11.00
C PRO A 394 8.21 47.10 10.64
N ALA A 395 9.01 46.02 10.62
CA ALA A 395 10.49 46.15 10.62
C ALA A 395 11.37 45.14 9.84
N ALA A 396 10.87 44.15 9.09
CA ALA A 396 11.77 43.28 8.31
C ALA A 396 11.81 43.66 6.82
N THR A 397 13.00 43.75 6.24
CA THR A 397 13.17 43.82 4.79
C THR A 397 12.87 42.44 4.19
N PRO A 398 11.93 42.32 3.21
CA PRO A 398 11.54 41.05 2.59
C PRO A 398 12.69 40.21 2.02
N GLN A 399 13.86 40.81 1.78
CA GLN A 399 14.97 40.20 1.05
C GLN A 399 15.73 39.09 1.82
N HIS A 400 15.90 39.17 3.13
CA HIS A 400 16.82 38.26 3.85
C HIS A 400 16.19 36.88 4.15
N LEU A 401 14.91 36.85 4.52
CA LEU A 401 14.15 35.60 4.72
C LEU A 401 13.62 35.04 3.39
N ALA A 402 13.28 35.88 2.40
CA ALA A 402 12.96 35.39 1.05
C ALA A 402 14.19 34.76 0.38
N GLN A 403 15.41 35.30 0.58
CA GLN A 403 16.63 34.64 0.12
C GLN A 403 16.89 33.31 0.84
N ARG A 404 16.68 33.24 2.17
CA ARG A 404 16.85 31.98 2.92
C ARG A 404 15.80 30.93 2.52
N GLY A 405 14.53 31.33 2.41
CA GLY A 405 13.41 30.48 1.97
C GLY A 405 13.51 30.05 0.51
N MET A 406 13.89 30.93 -0.42
CA MET A 406 14.14 30.56 -1.83
C MET A 406 15.34 29.63 -1.97
N ARG A 407 16.43 29.84 -1.23
CA ARG A 407 17.63 28.98 -1.32
C ARG A 407 17.34 27.57 -0.80
N THR A 408 16.55 27.45 0.28
CA THR A 408 16.07 26.16 0.80
C THR A 408 15.02 25.52 -0.11
N MET A 409 14.05 26.27 -0.64
CA MET A 409 13.06 25.76 -1.60
C MET A 409 13.67 25.34 -2.93
N ILE A 410 14.68 26.05 -3.45
CA ILE A 410 15.42 25.66 -4.68
C ILE A 410 16.18 24.35 -4.43
N ASN A 411 16.81 24.16 -3.28
CA ASN A 411 17.48 22.90 -2.94
C ASN A 411 16.48 21.73 -2.80
N LEU A 412 15.29 21.98 -2.25
CA LEU A 412 14.23 20.96 -2.12
C LEU A 412 13.53 20.62 -3.45
N THR A 413 13.44 21.57 -4.39
CA THR A 413 12.76 21.38 -5.69
C THR A 413 13.66 20.91 -6.83
N THR A 414 14.99 21.03 -6.71
CA THR A 414 15.93 20.71 -7.80
C THR A 414 16.65 19.36 -7.69
N ASN A 415 16.43 18.55 -6.63
CA ASN A 415 17.11 17.27 -6.43
C ASN A 415 18.66 17.35 -6.56
N ARG A 416 19.26 18.53 -6.35
CA ARG A 416 20.72 18.71 -6.39
C ARG A 416 21.22 18.89 -4.96
N LEU A 417 21.71 17.80 -4.38
CA LEU A 417 22.58 17.85 -3.21
C LEU A 417 23.81 18.73 -3.52
N PRO A 418 24.37 19.46 -2.53
CA PRO A 418 25.57 20.26 -2.73
C PRO A 418 26.77 19.38 -3.15
N PRO A 419 27.73 19.91 -3.94
CA PRO A 419 28.74 19.11 -4.67
C PRO A 419 29.81 18.41 -3.82
N ASN A 420 29.72 18.47 -2.50
CA ASN A 420 30.79 18.05 -1.59
C ASN A 420 30.45 16.78 -0.79
N PHE A 421 29.50 15.98 -1.26
CA PHE A 421 29.17 14.69 -0.66
C PHE A 421 29.06 13.66 -1.79
N TRP A 422 30.21 13.10 -2.19
CA TRP A 422 30.32 11.87 -2.97
C TRP A 422 30.79 10.75 -2.05
#